data_AF-A0A351SKT6-F1
#
_entry.id   AF-A0A351SKT6-F1
#
_cell.length_a   1.000
_cell.length_b   1.000
_cell.length_c   1.000
_cell.angle_alpha   90.00
_cell.angle_beta   90.00
_cell.angle_gamma   90.00
#
_symmetry.space_group_name_H-M   'P 1'
#
loop_
_entity.id
_entity.type
_entity.pdbx_description
1 polymer ?
#
loop_
_entity_poly.entity_id
_entity_poly.type
_entity_poly.pdbx_seq_one_letter_code
_entity_poly.pdbx_strand_id
1 'polypeptide(L)'
;MNNHLEIERKFLVDEQKWQKPATGTMIRQGFLATNERLACRIRQKDTSYFLCIKARVDDITRHEFEYEVPEDHGRIMLEQHCERAPIEKVRYEIEHEGMTWEVDVFQGLNAGLIVAEIELQNPDQLFALPEWITTEVSTDPRYLNTHLYEHPYTQWPTN
;
A
#
# COMPACT_ATOMS: atom_id res chain seq x y z
N MET A 1 12.05 7.17 21.82
CA MET A 1 10.69 6.59 21.87
C MET A 1 10.48 5.95 20.51
N ASN A 2 10.35 4.62 20.43
CA ASN A 2 9.99 3.99 19.15
C ASN A 2 8.57 4.41 18.84
N ASN A 3 8.43 5.42 17.99
CA ASN A 3 7.11 5.90 17.62
C ASN A 3 6.63 4.95 16.51
N HIS A 4 5.79 3.99 16.88
CA HIS A 4 5.12 3.08 15.95
C HIS A 4 4.04 3.80 15.12
N LEU A 5 4.21 5.10 14.86
CA LEU A 5 3.27 5.93 14.13
C LEU A 5 3.76 6.08 12.69
N GLU A 6 2.99 5.53 11.76
CA GLU A 6 3.13 5.71 10.32
C GLU A 6 2.28 6.92 9.91
N ILE A 7 2.87 7.85 9.16
CA ILE A 7 2.16 9.00 8.55
C ILE A 7 2.45 8.94 7.05
N GLU A 8 1.42 8.66 6.25
CA GLU A 8 1.57 8.49 4.80
C GLU A 8 0.70 9.51 4.04
N ARG A 9 1.20 9.97 2.89
CA ARG A 9 0.40 10.66 1.88
C ARG A 9 0.38 9.86 0.59
N LYS A 10 -0.76 9.89 -0.10
CA LYS A 10 -1.05 9.04 -1.24
C LYS A 10 -1.49 9.87 -2.44
N PHE A 11 -1.00 9.51 -3.62
CA PHE A 11 -1.23 10.26 -4.84
C PHE A 11 -1.46 9.35 -6.04
N LEU A 12 -2.20 9.86 -7.03
CA LEU A 12 -2.30 9.25 -8.35
C LEU A 12 -1.08 9.60 -9.21
N VAL A 13 -0.71 8.67 -10.09
CA VAL A 13 0.45 8.79 -10.98
C VAL A 13 0.01 9.04 -12.42
N ASP A 14 0.65 10.02 -13.07
CA ASP A 14 0.56 10.25 -14.51
C ASP A 14 1.45 9.23 -15.24
N GLU A 15 0.82 8.18 -15.80
CA GLU A 15 1.52 7.10 -16.50
C GLU A 15 2.35 7.60 -17.70
N GLN A 16 2.00 8.76 -18.29
CA GLN A 16 2.74 9.30 -19.45
C GLN A 16 4.06 9.96 -19.04
N LYS A 17 4.16 10.45 -17.80
CA LYS A 17 5.37 11.12 -17.27
C LYS A 17 6.19 10.21 -16.37
N TRP A 18 5.56 9.16 -15.86
CA TRP A 18 6.23 8.20 -15.02
C TRP A 18 7.12 7.27 -15.84
N GLN A 19 8.39 7.15 -15.44
CA GLN A 19 9.32 6.20 -16.02
C GLN A 19 9.43 4.98 -15.10
N LYS A 20 8.83 3.87 -15.54
CA LYS A 20 8.85 2.61 -14.80
C LYS A 20 10.29 2.10 -14.61
N PRO A 21 10.77 1.91 -13.36
CA PRO A 21 12.08 1.35 -13.12
C PRO A 21 12.19 -0.12 -13.56
N ALA A 22 13.42 -0.59 -13.80
CA ALA A 22 13.67 -1.95 -14.27
C ALA A 22 13.40 -3.03 -13.20
N THR A 23 13.63 -2.70 -11.93
CA THR A 23 13.46 -3.61 -10.79
C THR A 23 12.40 -3.06 -9.85
N GLY A 24 11.51 -3.94 -9.42
CA GLY A 24 10.52 -3.66 -8.39
C GLY A 24 10.23 -4.92 -7.60
N THR A 25 9.60 -4.75 -6.44
CA THR A 25 9.30 -5.81 -5.49
C THR A 25 7.89 -6.33 -5.76
N MET A 26 7.74 -7.64 -5.97
CA MET A 26 6.42 -8.23 -6.11
C MET A 26 5.75 -8.29 -4.74
N ILE A 27 4.53 -7.75 -4.64
CA ILE A 27 3.78 -7.74 -3.39
C ILE A 27 2.42 -8.39 -3.62
N ARG A 28 2.12 -9.37 -2.77
CA ARG A 28 0.78 -9.95 -2.64
C ARG A 28 0.31 -9.78 -1.22
N GLN A 29 -0.92 -9.35 -1.00
CA GLN A 29 -1.41 -9.07 0.34
C GLN A 29 -2.89 -9.38 0.49
N GLY A 30 -3.25 -9.86 1.67
CA GLY A 30 -4.64 -10.13 2.04
C GLY A 30 -4.88 -9.82 3.51
N PHE A 31 -6.15 -9.72 3.87
CA PHE A 31 -6.56 -9.39 5.24
C PHE A 31 -7.06 -10.64 5.94
N LEU A 32 -6.52 -10.90 7.14
CA LEU A 32 -6.92 -11.99 8.03
C LEU A 32 -8.05 -11.54 8.97
N ALA A 33 -8.06 -10.27 9.33
CA ALA A 33 -9.14 -9.64 10.08
C ALA A 33 -9.13 -8.14 9.80
N THR A 34 -10.30 -7.53 9.63
CA THR A 34 -10.43 -6.08 9.48
C THR A 34 -11.72 -5.56 10.11
N ASN A 35 -11.66 -4.35 10.65
CA ASN A 35 -12.80 -3.53 11.04
C ASN A 35 -12.43 -2.04 10.85
N GLU A 36 -13.33 -1.14 11.22
CA GLU A 36 -13.14 0.32 11.05
C GLU A 36 -11.89 0.89 11.72
N ARG A 37 -11.36 0.24 12.77
CA ARG A 37 -10.23 0.73 13.57
C ARG A 37 -8.95 -0.09 13.40
N LEU A 38 -9.04 -1.32 12.93
CA LEU A 38 -7.93 -2.27 12.93
C LEU A 38 -7.91 -3.11 11.66
N ALA A 39 -6.72 -3.32 11.11
CA ALA A 39 -6.47 -4.26 10.03
C ALA A 39 -5.30 -5.19 10.40
N CYS A 40 -5.54 -6.49 10.36
CA CYS A 40 -4.54 -7.54 10.43
C CYS A 40 -4.33 -8.09 9.02
N ARG A 41 -3.14 -7.87 8.46
CA ARG A 41 -2.80 -8.12 7.07
C ARG A 41 -1.63 -9.08 7.00
N ILE A 42 -1.74 -10.11 6.15
CA ILE A 42 -0.60 -10.92 5.73
C ILE A 42 -0.11 -10.39 4.37
N ARG A 43 1.18 -10.10 4.27
CA ARG A 43 1.82 -9.56 3.07
C ARG A 43 3.01 -10.43 2.68
N GLN A 44 3.02 -10.88 1.44
CA GLN A 44 4.18 -11.44 0.75
C GLN A 44 4.95 -10.31 0.06
N LYS A 45 6.27 -10.22 0.28
CA LYS A 45 7.21 -9.41 -0.50
C LYS A 45 8.21 -10.38 -1.14
N ASP A 46 8.13 -10.55 -2.45
CA ASP A 46 8.83 -11.60 -3.19
C ASP A 46 8.64 -12.98 -2.53
N THR A 47 9.65 -13.48 -1.80
CA THR A 47 9.60 -14.78 -1.10
C THR A 47 9.37 -14.66 0.41
N SER A 48 9.47 -13.45 0.98
CA SER A 48 9.31 -13.22 2.43
C SER A 48 7.87 -12.86 2.78
N TYR A 49 7.44 -13.21 3.99
CA TYR A 49 6.09 -12.97 4.47
C TYR A 49 6.09 -12.18 5.78
N PHE A 50 5.12 -11.28 5.90
CA PHE A 50 5.01 -10.34 7.02
C PHE A 50 3.57 -10.26 7.52
N LEU A 51 3.39 -10.46 8.82
CA LEU A 51 2.14 -10.14 9.51
C LEU A 51 2.20 -8.69 9.97
N CYS A 52 1.23 -7.90 9.53
CA CYS A 52 1.14 -6.48 9.81
C CYS A 52 -0.18 -6.18 10.54
N ILE A 53 -0.09 -5.49 11.67
CA ILE A 53 -1.24 -5.00 12.44
C ILE A 53 -1.23 -3.47 12.36
N LYS A 54 -2.24 -2.89 11.69
CA LYS A 54 -2.44 -1.45 11.60
C LYS A 54 -3.66 -1.02 12.42
N ALA A 55 -3.49 -0.09 13.35
CA ALA A 55 -4.58 0.51 14.13
C ALA A 55 -4.72 2.00 13.82
N ARG A 56 -5.92 2.43 13.43
CA ARG A 56 -6.21 3.80 13.00
C ARG A 56 -6.11 4.78 14.17
N VAL A 57 -5.40 5.89 13.95
CA VAL A 57 -5.39 7.06 14.84
C VAL A 57 -6.25 8.16 14.23
N ASP A 58 -5.97 8.55 12.99
CA ASP A 58 -6.76 9.49 12.18
C ASP A 58 -6.77 9.05 10.70
N ASP A 59 -6.98 9.97 9.76
CA ASP A 59 -7.08 9.64 8.32
C ASP A 59 -5.76 9.18 7.71
N ILE A 60 -4.64 9.79 8.13
CA ILE A 60 -3.30 9.54 7.56
C ILE A 60 -2.33 8.90 8.57
N THR A 61 -2.71 8.85 9.85
CA THR A 61 -1.87 8.35 10.93
C THR A 61 -2.35 7.00 11.45
N ARG A 62 -1.43 6.04 11.60
CA ARG A 62 -1.73 4.71 12.14
C ARG A 62 -0.64 4.23 13.08
N HIS A 63 -1.02 3.45 14.08
CA HIS A 63 -0.08 2.56 14.74
C HIS A 63 0.21 1.36 13.83
N GLU A 64 1.46 1.07 13.53
CA GLU A 64 1.86 -0.10 12.74
C GLU A 64 2.85 -1.01 13.50
N PHE A 65 2.57 -2.31 13.44
CA PHE A 65 3.45 -3.37 13.92
C PHE A 65 3.64 -4.38 12.79
N GLU A 66 4.90 -4.66 12.43
CA GLU A 66 5.24 -5.63 11.39
C GLU A 66 6.15 -6.72 11.96
N TYR A 67 5.83 -7.97 11.64
CA TYR A 67 6.58 -9.15 12.06
C TYR A 67 6.81 -10.04 10.85
N GLU A 68 8.07 -10.38 10.57
CA GLU A 68 8.37 -11.44 9.62
C GLU A 68 7.86 -12.78 10.16
N VAL A 69 7.26 -13.58 9.28
CA VAL A 69 6.75 -14.91 9.60
C VAL A 69 7.41 -15.96 8.69
N PRO A 70 7.51 -17.22 9.14
CA PRO A 70 7.99 -18.31 8.28
C PRO A 70 7.20 -18.38 6.97
N GLU A 71 7.90 -18.69 5.88
CA GLU A 71 7.34 -18.73 4.52
C GLU A 71 6.12 -19.65 4.41
N ASP A 72 6.21 -20.86 4.98
CA ASP A 72 5.15 -21.85 4.97
C ASP A 72 3.89 -21.37 5.72
N HIS A 73 4.08 -20.72 6.88
CA HIS A 73 2.99 -20.12 7.64
C HIS A 73 2.34 -18.96 6.86
N GLY A 74 3.15 -18.03 6.35
CA GLY A 74 2.67 -16.85 5.64
C GLY A 74 1.93 -17.23 4.35
N ARG A 75 2.44 -18.23 3.63
CA ARG A 75 1.79 -18.77 2.43
C ARG A 75 0.42 -19.38 2.76
N ILE A 76 0.33 -20.22 3.79
CA ILE A 76 -0.95 -20.80 4.23
C ILE A 76 -1.94 -19.69 4.62
N MET A 77 -1.49 -18.70 5.40
CA MET A 77 -2.32 -17.55 5.79
C MET A 77 -2.87 -16.81 4.58
N LEU A 78 -2.01 -16.46 3.61
CA LEU A 78 -2.38 -15.69 2.43
C LEU A 78 -3.28 -16.48 1.46
N GLU A 79 -2.99 -17.77 1.24
CA GLU A 79 -3.67 -18.58 0.22
C GLU A 79 -4.98 -19.22 0.73
N GLN A 80 -5.12 -19.46 2.03
CA GLN A 80 -6.22 -20.28 2.58
C GLN A 80 -7.09 -19.57 3.61
N HIS A 81 -6.60 -18.50 4.24
CA HIS A 81 -7.30 -17.85 5.36
C HIS A 81 -7.70 -16.39 5.10
N CYS A 82 -7.31 -15.83 3.97
CA CYS A 82 -7.84 -14.55 3.51
C CYS A 82 -9.24 -14.73 2.91
N GLU A 83 -10.17 -13.84 3.27
CA GLU A 83 -11.58 -13.91 2.84
C GLU A 83 -11.79 -13.78 1.32
N ARG A 84 -10.84 -13.15 0.61
CA ARG A 84 -10.91 -12.83 -0.81
C ARG A 84 -9.54 -13.06 -1.47
N ALA A 85 -9.53 -12.96 -2.80
CA ALA A 85 -8.30 -13.01 -3.58
C ALA A 85 -7.32 -11.90 -3.12
N PRO A 86 -6.01 -12.19 -3.04
CA PRO A 86 -5.01 -11.19 -2.66
C PRO A 86 -5.01 -9.97 -3.60
N ILE A 87 -4.71 -8.80 -3.04
CA ILE A 87 -4.23 -7.67 -3.84
C ILE A 87 -2.82 -8.02 -4.33
N GLU A 88 -2.58 -7.79 -5.61
CA GLU A 88 -1.29 -8.02 -6.26
C GLU A 88 -0.80 -6.70 -6.86
N LYS A 89 0.48 -6.39 -6.66
CA LYS A 89 1.12 -5.18 -7.18
C LYS A 89 2.63 -5.37 -7.30
N VAL A 90 3.26 -4.56 -8.14
CA VAL A 90 4.72 -4.37 -8.09
C VAL A 90 5.00 -2.99 -7.52
N ARG A 91 5.78 -2.94 -6.43
CA ARG A 91 6.21 -1.70 -5.80
C ARG A 91 7.59 -1.30 -6.31
N TYR A 92 7.73 -0.03 -6.69
CA TYR A 92 8.98 0.59 -7.10
C TYR A 92 9.34 1.69 -6.11
N GLU A 93 10.53 1.63 -5.54
CA GLU A 93 11.05 2.69 -4.69
C GLU A 93 11.85 3.67 -5.55
N ILE A 94 11.53 4.96 -5.46
CA ILE A 94 12.13 6.02 -6.26
C ILE A 94 12.60 7.15 -5.34
N GLU A 95 13.89 7.45 -5.37
CA GLU A 95 14.44 8.61 -4.67
C GLU A 95 14.16 9.91 -5.44
N HIS A 96 13.60 10.89 -4.75
CA HIS A 96 13.36 12.23 -5.29
C HIS A 96 13.57 13.29 -4.21
N GLU A 97 14.53 14.20 -4.43
CA GLU A 97 14.83 15.32 -3.52
C GLU A 97 15.01 14.88 -2.05
N GLY A 98 15.66 13.73 -1.83
CA GLY A 98 15.97 13.19 -0.50
C GLY A 98 14.81 12.46 0.18
N MET A 99 13.71 12.21 -0.53
CA MET A 99 12.59 11.40 -0.08
C MET A 99 12.42 10.16 -0.94
N THR A 100 12.13 9.03 -0.30
CA THR A 100 11.76 7.79 -0.99
C THR A 100 10.26 7.79 -1.28
N TRP A 101 9.91 7.60 -2.55
CA TRP A 101 8.54 7.40 -3.01
C TRP A 101 8.30 5.93 -3.32
N GLU A 102 7.23 5.37 -2.80
CA GLU A 102 6.78 4.01 -3.11
C GLU A 102 5.69 4.07 -4.19
N VAL A 103 6.03 3.71 -5.43
CA VAL A 103 5.08 3.65 -6.55
C VAL A 103 4.57 2.23 -6.73
N ASP A 104 3.28 2.04 -6.48
CA ASP A 104 2.56 0.78 -6.63
C ASP A 104 1.85 0.71 -7.97
N VAL A 105 2.23 -0.30 -8.76
CA VAL A 105 1.53 -0.66 -10.00
C VAL A 105 0.67 -1.88 -9.71
N PHE A 106 -0.63 -1.67 -9.54
CA PHE A 106 -1.56 -2.74 -9.19
C PHE A 106 -1.82 -3.69 -10.36
N GLN A 107 -2.06 -4.95 -10.03
CA GLN A 107 -2.29 -6.06 -10.96
C GLN A 107 -3.61 -6.78 -10.62
N GLY A 108 -3.95 -7.78 -11.45
CA GLY A 108 -5.13 -8.61 -11.24
C GLY A 108 -6.42 -7.79 -11.17
N LEU A 109 -7.19 -7.97 -10.09
CA LEU A 109 -8.47 -7.29 -9.86
C LEU A 109 -8.32 -5.76 -9.65
N ASN A 110 -7.09 -5.28 -9.45
CA ASN A 110 -6.81 -3.86 -9.30
C ASN A 110 -5.99 -3.30 -10.49
N ALA A 111 -5.88 -4.05 -11.59
CA ALA A 111 -5.11 -3.63 -12.76
C ALA A 111 -5.59 -2.29 -13.34
N GLY A 112 -4.64 -1.47 -13.79
CA GLY A 112 -4.88 -0.13 -14.32
C GLY A 112 -4.74 0.99 -13.27
N LEU A 113 -4.68 0.65 -11.98
CA LEU A 113 -4.40 1.61 -10.92
C LEU A 113 -2.90 1.75 -10.66
N ILE A 114 -2.40 2.99 -10.66
CA ILE A 114 -1.05 3.33 -10.22
C ILE A 114 -1.14 4.40 -9.13
N VAL A 115 -0.54 4.10 -7.98
CA VAL A 115 -0.57 4.96 -6.80
C VAL A 115 0.85 5.15 -6.30
N ALA A 116 1.16 6.35 -5.82
CA ALA A 116 2.39 6.63 -5.13
C ALA A 116 2.13 7.01 -3.68
N GLU A 117 2.91 6.44 -2.78
CA GLU A 117 2.90 6.70 -1.35
C GLU A 117 4.24 7.34 -0.95
N ILE A 118 4.20 8.23 0.03
CA ILE A 118 5.38 8.81 0.68
C ILE A 118 5.16 8.81 2.19
N GLU A 119 6.12 8.28 2.93
CA GLU A 119 6.10 8.26 4.40
C GLU A 119 6.75 9.54 4.97
N LEU A 120 6.14 10.09 6.01
CA LEU A 120 6.54 11.34 6.64
C LEU A 120 6.82 11.15 8.13
N GLN A 121 7.74 11.93 8.66
CA GLN A 121 8.06 11.99 10.10
C GLN A 121 7.00 12.75 10.90
N ASN A 122 6.30 13.68 10.25
CA ASN A 122 5.19 14.44 10.81
C ASN A 122 4.28 14.97 9.69
N PRO A 123 3.02 15.36 9.99
CA PRO A 123 2.05 15.76 8.96
C PRO A 123 2.42 17.04 8.19
N ASP A 124 3.21 17.92 8.81
CA ASP A 124 3.63 19.21 8.23
C ASP A 124 4.98 19.12 7.49
N GLN A 125 5.55 17.91 7.35
CA GLN A 125 6.82 17.72 6.65
C GLN A 125 6.68 18.14 5.19
N LEU A 126 7.54 19.08 4.77
CA LEU A 126 7.62 19.52 3.39
C LEU A 126 8.41 18.50 2.55
N PHE A 127 7.95 18.30 1.32
CA PHE A 127 8.62 17.49 0.30
C PHE A 127 8.30 18.04 -1.10
N ALA A 128 9.17 17.75 -2.05
CA ALA A 128 8.96 18.11 -3.45
C ALA A 128 8.09 17.05 -4.14
N LEU A 129 7.17 17.49 -5.02
CA LEU A 129 6.36 16.60 -5.84
C LEU A 129 7.10 16.28 -7.14
N PRO A 130 7.39 14.99 -7.43
CA PRO A 130 7.82 14.57 -8.75
C PRO A 130 6.81 14.97 -9.84
N GLU A 131 7.28 15.18 -11.07
CA GLU A 131 6.45 15.61 -12.20
C GLU A 131 5.32 14.63 -12.59
N TRP A 132 5.46 13.38 -12.19
CA TRP A 132 4.51 12.30 -12.44
C TRP A 132 3.45 12.16 -11.34
N ILE A 133 3.52 12.96 -10.27
CA ILE A 133 2.45 13.04 -9.26
C ILE A 133 1.33 13.97 -9.76
N THR A 134 0.08 13.56 -9.55
CA THR A 134 -1.10 14.33 -9.98
C THR A 134 -2.01 14.72 -8.81
N THR A 135 -2.96 13.87 -8.46
CA THR A 135 -4.00 14.15 -7.47
C THR A 135 -3.68 13.46 -6.16
N GLU A 136 -3.73 14.21 -5.07
CA GLU A 136 -3.68 13.62 -3.74
C GLU A 136 -4.99 12.92 -3.41
N VAL A 137 -4.89 11.67 -2.94
CA VAL A 137 -6.01 10.81 -2.56
C VAL A 137 -5.84 10.25 -1.15
N SER A 138 -4.99 10.87 -0.32
CA SER A 138 -4.70 10.46 1.07
C SER A 138 -5.95 10.28 1.93
N THR A 139 -6.99 11.10 1.70
CA THR A 139 -8.25 11.07 2.47
C THR A 139 -9.39 10.37 1.75
N ASP A 140 -9.18 9.88 0.53
CA ASP A 140 -10.21 9.17 -0.22
C ASP A 140 -10.22 7.69 0.15
N PRO A 141 -11.27 7.20 0.85
CA PRO A 141 -11.31 5.84 1.37
C PRO A 141 -11.25 4.79 0.27
N ARG A 142 -11.58 5.14 -0.99
CA ARG A 142 -11.54 4.21 -2.12
C ARG A 142 -10.14 3.67 -2.38
N TYR A 143 -9.11 4.47 -2.08
CA TYR A 143 -7.69 4.13 -2.32
C TYR A 143 -7.00 3.48 -1.11
N LEU A 144 -7.76 3.13 -0.07
CA LEU A 144 -7.25 2.31 1.03
C LEU A 144 -7.08 0.87 0.57
N ASN A 145 -6.01 0.19 1.02
CA ASN A 145 -5.80 -1.23 0.69
C ASN A 145 -6.96 -2.11 1.17
N THR A 146 -7.61 -1.79 2.30
CA THR A 146 -8.82 -2.51 2.74
C THR A 146 -9.96 -2.34 1.74
N HIS A 147 -10.21 -1.12 1.25
CA HIS A 147 -11.25 -0.87 0.27
C HIS A 147 -10.93 -1.51 -1.08
N LEU A 148 -9.68 -1.45 -1.58
CA LEU A 148 -9.26 -2.12 -2.82
C LEU A 148 -9.36 -3.66 -2.74
N TYR A 149 -9.32 -4.22 -1.53
CA TYR A 149 -9.50 -5.65 -1.31
C TYR A 149 -10.98 -6.05 -1.33
N GLU A 150 -11.86 -5.19 -0.80
CA GLU A 150 -13.31 -5.41 -0.77
C GLU A 150 -14.01 -5.04 -2.08
N HIS A 151 -13.53 -3.97 -2.72
CA HIS A 151 -14.08 -3.33 -3.90
C HIS A 151 -12.94 -3.05 -4.90
N PRO A 152 -12.51 -4.08 -5.65
CA PRO A 152 -11.38 -3.94 -6.56
C PRO A 152 -11.59 -2.86 -7.62
N TYR A 153 -10.51 -2.18 -7.99
CA TYR A 153 -10.51 -1.04 -8.90
C TYR A 153 -11.19 -1.34 -10.24
N THR A 154 -11.03 -2.55 -10.79
CA THR A 154 -11.67 -2.94 -12.06
C THR A 154 -13.21 -3.00 -11.98
N GLN A 155 -13.79 -2.93 -10.78
CA GLN A 155 -15.24 -2.91 -10.55
C GLN A 155 -15.78 -1.51 -10.26
N TRP A 156 -14.91 -0.49 -10.22
CA TRP A 156 -15.37 0.87 -9.95
C TRP A 156 -16.17 1.40 -11.14
N PRO A 157 -17.16 2.29 -10.89
CA PRO A 157 -17.84 2.97 -11.98
C PRO A 157 -16.82 3.74 -12.81
N THR A 158 -16.78 3.48 -14.12
CA THR A 158 -16.08 4.37 -15.06
C THR A 158 -16.81 5.70 -15.09
N ASN A 159 -16.12 6.77 -14.69
CA ASN A 159 -16.55 8.14 -14.94
C ASN A 159 -16.43 8.49 -16.42
#